data_AF-A0A426JV67-F1
#
_entry.id   AF-A0A426JV67-F1
#
_cell.length_a   1.000
_cell.length_b   1.000
_cell.length_c   1.000
_cell.angle_alpha   90.00
_cell.angle_beta   90.00
_cell.angle_gamma   90.00
#
_symmetry.space_group_name_H-M   'P 1'
#
loop_
_entity.id
_entity.type
_entity.pdbx_description
1 polymer ?
#
loop_
_entity_poly.entity_id
_entity_poly.type
_entity_poly.pdbx_seq_one_letter_code
_entity_poly.pdbx_strand_id
1 'polypeptide(L)'
;MHHNVTTIDETIGQDPDRYSYEATVEANGNIIRAKVVRGPDVSRSRATVEVLARPRTWSQVTAQNPGSWFSKTSPPDRPGLNPSRELRPIVSNLINRAINILDL
;
A
#
# COMPACT_ATOMS: atom_id res chain seq x y z
N MET A 1 19.36 -2.51 -10.81
CA MET A 1 18.71 -1.65 -11.81
C MET A 1 18.00 -0.53 -11.05
N HIS A 2 18.09 0.73 -11.48
CA HIS A 2 17.26 1.79 -10.91
C HIS A 2 16.00 1.87 -11.74
N HIS A 3 14.90 1.39 -11.17
CA HIS A 3 13.57 1.54 -11.75
C HIS A 3 13.17 3.01 -11.60
N ASN A 4 12.84 3.68 -12.70
CA ASN A 4 12.26 5.01 -12.64
C ASN A 4 10.83 4.85 -12.11
N VAL A 5 10.66 5.04 -10.80
CA VAL A 5 9.36 4.99 -10.14
C VAL A 5 8.90 6.42 -9.88
N THR A 6 7.79 6.80 -10.51
CA THR A 6 7.19 8.12 -10.36
C THR A 6 5.85 8.00 -9.64
N THR A 7 5.67 8.71 -8.54
CA THR A 7 4.37 8.79 -7.88
C THR A 7 3.40 9.61 -8.72
N ILE A 8 2.24 9.02 -9.03
CA ILE A 8 1.15 9.66 -9.77
C ILE A 8 0.14 10.28 -8.79
N ASP A 9 -0.24 9.51 -7.78
CA ASP A 9 -1.29 9.89 -6.83
C ASP A 9 -1.05 9.26 -5.46
N GLU A 10 -1.47 9.96 -4.41
CA GLU A 10 -1.45 9.49 -3.03
C GLU A 10 -2.77 9.86 -2.34
N THR A 11 -3.45 8.86 -1.79
CA THR A 11 -4.69 9.06 -1.04
C THR A 11 -4.53 8.54 0.38
N ILE A 12 -4.89 9.38 1.35
CA ILE A 12 -4.87 9.05 2.77
C ILE A 12 -6.30 9.08 3.30
N GLY A 13 -6.65 8.05 4.08
CA GLY A 13 -7.94 7.96 4.75
C GLY A 13 -7.75 7.76 6.25
N GLN A 14 -8.60 8.40 7.05
CA GLN A 14 -8.65 8.17 8.49
C GLN A 14 -10.07 8.35 8.99
N ASP A 15 -10.55 7.36 9.73
CA ASP A 15 -11.78 7.39 10.50
C ASP A 15 -11.50 6.80 11.90
N PRO A 16 -12.45 6.84 12.85
CA PRO A 16 -12.20 6.35 14.21
C PRO A 16 -11.79 4.87 14.31
N ASP A 17 -12.15 4.04 13.33
CA ASP A 17 -11.94 2.59 13.38
C ASP A 17 -10.77 2.12 12.51
N ARG A 18 -10.29 2.96 11.60
CA ARG A 18 -9.21 2.59 10.67
C ARG A 18 -8.53 3.81 10.06
N TYR A 19 -7.34 3.54 9.53
CA TYR A 19 -6.66 4.46 8.64
C TYR A 19 -6.07 3.72 7.44
N SER A 20 -5.91 4.44 6.34
CA SER A 20 -5.45 3.88 5.08
C SER A 20 -4.49 4.80 4.35
N TYR A 21 -3.63 4.19 3.55
CA TYR A 21 -2.77 4.86 2.61
C TYR A 21 -2.76 4.08 1.31
N GLU A 22 -3.13 4.76 0.25
CA GLU A 22 -3.06 4.31 -1.13
C GLU A 22 -2.03 5.17 -1.88
N ALA A 23 -1.12 4.52 -2.61
CA ALA A 23 -0.18 5.20 -3.49
C ALA A 23 -0.21 4.54 -4.87
N THR A 24 -0.38 5.36 -5.90
CA THR A 24 -0.33 4.96 -7.29
C THR A 24 0.96 5.47 -7.91
N VAL A 25 1.73 4.58 -8.52
CA VAL A 25 3.03 4.89 -9.15
C VAL A 25 3.06 4.38 -10.59
N GLU A 26 3.86 5.03 -11.41
CA GLU A 26 4.29 4.50 -12.70
C GLU A 26 5.69 3.91 -12.55
N ALA A 27 5.88 2.67 -13.02
CA ALA A 27 7.17 2.00 -13.10
C ALA A 27 7.29 1.31 -14.47
N ASN A 28 8.29 1.67 -15.27
CA ASN A 28 8.52 1.14 -16.61
C ASN A 28 7.25 1.10 -17.49
N GLY A 29 6.47 2.18 -17.50
CA GLY A 29 5.23 2.29 -18.27
C GLY A 29 4.04 1.49 -17.73
N ASN A 30 4.18 0.85 -16.57
CA ASN A 30 3.11 0.14 -15.87
C ASN A 30 2.63 0.97 -14.69
N ILE A 31 1.31 1.02 -14.51
CA ILE A 31 0.68 1.71 -13.38
C ILE A 31 0.43 0.69 -12.28
N ILE A 32 1.03 0.92 -11.11
CA ILE A 32 0.93 0.08 -9.93
C ILE A 32 0.25 0.87 -8.83
N ARG A 33 -0.57 0.20 -8.02
CA ARG A 33 -1.25 0.81 -6.89
C ARG A 33 -1.12 -0.07 -5.66
N ALA A 34 -0.50 0.47 -4.63
CA ALA A 34 -0.43 -0.18 -3.31
C ALA A 34 -1.50 0.42 -2.40
N LYS A 35 -2.23 -0.44 -1.69
CA LYS A 35 -3.26 -0.08 -0.73
C LYS A 35 -2.99 -0.74 0.60
N VAL A 36 -2.92 0.06 1.65
CA VAL A 36 -2.78 -0.43 3.02
C VAL A 36 -3.92 0.15 3.84
N VAL A 37 -4.61 -0.72 4.58
CA VAL A 37 -5.64 -0.35 5.55
C VAL A 37 -5.29 -1.01 6.87
N ARG A 38 -5.15 -0.20 7.92
CA ARG A 38 -4.98 -0.64 9.31
C ARG A 38 -6.31 -0.49 10.02
N GLY A 39 -7.00 -1.62 10.23
CA GLY A 39 -8.21 -1.71 11.05
C GLY A 39 -7.88 -1.88 12.54
N PRO A 40 -8.87 -2.13 13.41
CA PRO A 40 -8.64 -2.27 14.85
C PRO A 40 -7.92 -3.58 15.21
N ASP A 41 -8.05 -4.61 14.38
CA ASP A 41 -7.44 -5.94 14.56
C ASP A 41 -6.79 -6.45 13.26
N VAL A 42 -6.01 -7.53 13.39
CA VAL A 42 -5.25 -8.15 12.28
C VAL A 42 -6.20 -8.61 11.16
N SER A 43 -7.37 -9.15 11.50
CA SER A 43 -8.34 -9.69 10.53
C SER A 43 -9.04 -8.59 9.72
N ARG A 44 -9.11 -7.38 10.26
CA ARG A 44 -9.64 -6.17 9.60
C ARG A 44 -8.59 -5.32 8.92
N SER A 45 -7.34 -5.79 8.89
CA SER A 45 -6.22 -5.11 8.26
C SER A 45 -5.87 -5.77 6.93
N ARG A 46 -5.45 -4.97 5.94
CA ARG A 46 -5.07 -5.47 4.61
C ARG A 46 -3.96 -4.63 4.00
N ALA A 47 -3.11 -5.28 3.22
CA ALA A 47 -2.02 -4.66 2.50
C ALA A 47 -1.90 -5.37 1.14
N THR A 48 -2.28 -4.70 0.06
CA THR A 48 -2.33 -5.27 -1.29
C THR A 48 -1.64 -4.36 -2.28
N VAL A 49 -1.14 -4.92 -3.37
CA VAL A 49 -0.64 -4.16 -4.51
C VAL A 49 -1.20 -4.75 -5.79
N GLU A 50 -1.63 -3.86 -6.67
CA GLU A 50 -2.34 -4.14 -7.90
C GLU A 50 -1.61 -3.48 -9.07
N VAL A 51 -1.69 -4.08 -10.25
CA VAL A 51 -1.24 -3.48 -11.51
C VAL A 51 -2.44 -3.19 -12.40
N LEU A 52 -2.42 -2.08 -13.12
CA LEU A 52 -3.45 -1.74 -14.10
C LEU A 52 -3.20 -2.52 -15.40
N ALA A 53 -3.97 -3.60 -15.60
CA ALA A 53 -3.93 -4.41 -16.81
C ALA A 53 -4.86 -3.83 -17.89
N ARG A 54 -4.66 -4.21 -19.15
CA ARG A 54 -5.64 -3.96 -20.23
C ARG A 54 -6.79 -4.98 -20.13
N PRO A 55 -8.07 -4.59 -20.25
CA PRO A 55 -8.60 -3.28 -20.60
C PRO A 55 -9.00 -2.42 -19.38
N ARG A 56 -8.02 -1.87 -18.66
CA ARG A 56 -8.17 -0.98 -17.48
C ARG A 56 -8.77 -1.66 -16.25
N THR A 57 -8.36 -2.89 -15.99
CA THR A 57 -8.73 -3.63 -14.77
C THR A 57 -7.56 -3.70 -13.82
N TRP A 58 -7.82 -3.47 -12.53
CA TRP A 58 -6.82 -3.68 -11.49
C TRP A 58 -6.70 -5.17 -11.19
N SER A 59 -5.50 -5.71 -11.34
CA SER A 59 -5.19 -7.11 -11.03
C SER A 59 -4.25 -7.16 -9.85
N GLN A 60 -4.61 -7.90 -8.80
CA GLN A 60 -3.74 -8.05 -7.64
C GLN A 60 -2.46 -8.79 -8.02
N VAL A 61 -1.31 -8.18 -7.73
CA VAL A 61 0.02 -8.77 -7.95
C VAL A 61 0.43 -9.57 -6.72
N THR A 62 0.32 -8.96 -5.53
CA THR A 62 0.61 -9.63 -4.26
C THR A 62 -0.11 -8.95 -3.10
N ALA A 63 -0.16 -9.65 -1.98
CA ALA A 63 -0.56 -9.09 -0.68
C ALA A 63 0.55 -9.32 0.35
N GLN A 64 0.56 -8.49 1.39
CA GLN A 64 1.41 -8.67 2.56
C GLN A 64 0.54 -9.08 3.75
N ASN A 65 0.92 -10.17 4.43
CA ASN A 65 0.21 -10.64 5.61
C ASN A 65 0.21 -9.56 6.71
N PRO A 66 -0.96 -9.13 7.22
CA PRO A 66 -1.08 -8.13 8.28
C PRO A 66 -0.25 -8.44 9.53
N GLY A 67 -0.11 -9.70 9.91
CA GLY A 67 0.69 -10.11 11.08
C GLY A 67 2.17 -9.70 11.02
N SER A 68 2.72 -9.41 9.83
CA SER A 68 4.12 -8.98 9.67
C SER A 68 4.38 -7.51 10.01
N TRP A 69 3.32 -6.69 10.08
CA TRP A 69 3.41 -5.24 10.26
C TRP A 69 2.42 -4.65 11.26
N PHE A 70 1.35 -5.36 11.62
CA PHE A 70 0.28 -4.86 12.49
C PHE A 70 0.76 -4.38 13.86
N SER A 71 1.71 -5.09 14.48
CA SER A 71 2.30 -4.71 15.78
C SER A 71 3.32 -3.57 15.68
N LYS A 72 3.75 -3.23 14.46
CA LYS A 72 4.69 -2.14 14.17
C LYS A 72 3.98 -0.84 13.81
N THR A 73 2.65 -0.88 13.68
CA THR A 73 1.82 0.28 13.39
C THR A 73 0.91 0.58 14.57
N SER A 74 0.71 1.86 14.80
CA SER A 74 -0.15 2.36 15.87
C SER A 74 -1.62 1.90 15.71
N PRO A 75 -2.38 1.70 16.80
CA PRO A 75 -3.82 1.46 16.68
C PRO A 75 -4.54 2.73 16.16
N PRO A 76 -5.73 2.59 15.52
CA PRO A 76 -6.44 3.72 14.91
C PRO A 76 -6.87 4.84 15.87
N ASP A 77 -7.09 4.49 17.14
CA ASP A 77 -7.50 5.40 18.21
C ASP A 77 -6.35 6.21 18.82
N ARG A 78 -5.10 6.03 18.34
CA ARG A 78 -3.93 6.73 18.86
C ARG A 78 -4.04 8.25 18.62
N PRO A 79 -3.92 9.09 19.67
CA PRO A 79 -3.87 10.54 19.51
C PRO A 79 -2.66 10.98 18.65
N GLY A 80 -2.89 11.91 17.73
CA GLY A 80 -1.84 12.48 16.88
C GLY A 80 -1.30 11.51 15.81
N LEU A 81 -2.03 10.42 15.52
CA LEU A 81 -1.69 9.49 14.47
C LEU A 81 -1.52 10.20 13.12
N ASN A 82 -0.44 9.90 12.41
CA ASN A 82 -0.25 10.30 11.02
C ASN A 82 -0.26 9.05 10.12
N PRO A 83 -1.39 8.75 9.46
CA PRO A 83 -1.55 7.56 8.61
C PRO A 83 -0.45 7.41 7.56
N SER A 84 -0.05 8.52 6.92
CA SER A 84 0.96 8.49 5.86
C SER A 84 2.30 8.03 6.41
N ARG A 85 2.73 8.57 7.56
CA ARG A 85 4.00 8.21 8.20
C ARG A 85 4.02 6.76 8.65
N GLU A 86 2.91 6.29 9.20
CA GLU A 86 2.76 4.93 9.72
C GLU A 86 2.74 3.87 8.60
N LEU A 87 2.05 4.14 7.49
CA LEU A 87 1.84 3.15 6.43
C LEU A 87 2.83 3.25 5.26
N ARG A 88 3.58 4.35 5.13
CA ARG A 88 4.56 4.55 4.06
C ARG A 88 5.55 3.39 3.91
N PRO A 89 6.17 2.85 4.99
CA PRO A 89 7.10 1.74 4.84
C PRO A 89 6.46 0.48 4.24
N ILE A 90 5.18 0.24 4.54
CA ILE A 90 4.43 -0.93 4.05
C ILE A 90 4.06 -0.72 2.57
N VAL A 91 3.60 0.48 2.22
CA VAL A 91 3.32 0.88 0.84
C VAL A 91 4.58 0.76 -0.04
N SER A 92 5.72 1.30 0.41
CA SER A 92 6.98 1.23 -0.34
C SER A 92 7.47 -0.22 -0.50
N ASN A 93 7.34 -1.05 0.53
CA ASN A 93 7.70 -2.47 0.43
C ASN A 93 6.83 -3.19 -0.61
N LEU A 94 5.51 -2.97 -0.57
CA LEU A 94 4.57 -3.54 -1.53
C LEU A 94 4.89 -3.14 -2.98
N ILE A 95 5.19 -1.86 -3.22
CA ILE A 95 5.57 -1.36 -4.55
C ILE A 95 6.85 -2.05 -5.03
N ASN A 96 7.91 -2.06 -4.20
CA ASN A 96 9.17 -2.73 -4.55
C ASN A 96 8.98 -4.22 -4.83
N ARG A 97 8.12 -4.88 -4.05
CA ARG A 97 7.80 -6.30 -4.26
C ARG A 97 7.02 -6.52 -5.56
N ALA A 98 6.10 -5.62 -5.92
CA ALA A 98 5.40 -5.69 -7.20
C ALA A 98 6.35 -5.50 -8.38
N ILE A 99 7.24 -4.50 -8.31
CA ILE A 99 8.29 -4.26 -9.31
C ILE A 99 9.12 -5.53 -9.53
N ASN A 100 9.60 -6.15 -8.45
CA ASN A 100 10.38 -7.39 -8.53
C ASN A 100 9.60 -8.58 -9.10
N ILE A 101 8.30 -8.72 -8.78
CA ILE A 101 7.47 -9.82 -9.28
C ILE A 101 7.14 -9.63 -10.78
N LEU A 102 6.93 -8.39 -11.19
CA LEU A 102 6.56 -8.02 -12.56
C LEU A 102 7.78 -7.80 -13.47
N ASP A 103 8.99 -7.83 -12.91
CA ASP A 103 10.25 -7.54 -13.62
C ASP A 103 10.23 -6.15 -14.30
N LEU A 104 9.69 -5.17 -13.57
CA LEU A 104 9.66 -3.73 -13.93
C LEU A 104 10.91 -3.04 -13.41
#